data_AF-A0A251TWM9-F1
#
_entry.id   AF-A0A251TWM9-F1
#
_cell.length_a   1.000
_cell.length_b   1.000
_cell.length_c   1.000
_cell.angle_alpha   90.00
_cell.angle_beta   90.00
_cell.angle_gamma   90.00
#
_symmetry.space_group_name_H-M   'P 1'
#
loop_
_entity.id
_entity.type
_entity.pdbx_description
1 polymer ?
#
loop_
_entity_poly.entity_id
_entity_poly.type
_entity_poly.pdbx_seq_one_letter_code
_entity_poly.pdbx_strand_id
1 'polypeptide(L)'
;MEAPQVIFLQPAPLHPHIYSNDHICLDILYDSWSPAMTVGSICISILSMLSSSTTKERPEDNDRYVKNCRNGRSPKETRWWFHDDEV
;
A
#
# COMPACT_ATOMS: atom_id res chain seq x y z
N MET A 1 -12.35 -12.78 8.46
CA MET A 1 -11.12 -13.23 7.78
C MET A 1 -10.34 -11.95 7.46
N GLU A 2 -9.03 -11.94 7.60
CA GLU A 2 -8.23 -10.72 7.42
C GLU A 2 -7.47 -10.76 6.11
N ALA A 3 -7.28 -9.58 5.50
CA ALA A 3 -6.43 -9.42 4.32
C ALA A 3 -4.99 -9.90 4.60
N PRO A 4 -4.25 -10.42 3.60
CA PRO A 4 -2.84 -10.71 3.79
C PRO A 4 -2.04 -9.41 3.96
N GLN A 5 -1.00 -9.46 4.80
CA GLN A 5 -0.02 -8.36 4.86
C GLN A 5 0.96 -8.51 3.69
N VAL A 6 1.05 -7.49 2.85
CA VAL A 6 1.97 -7.45 1.70
C VAL A 6 2.82 -6.20 1.80
N ILE A 7 4.14 -6.37 1.69
CA ILE A 7 5.14 -5.30 1.69
C ILE A 7 6.16 -5.59 0.59
N PHE A 8 6.84 -4.56 0.10
CA PHE A 8 8.00 -4.76 -0.75
C PHE A 8 9.22 -5.15 0.07
N LEU A 9 10.15 -5.86 -0.55
CA LEU A 9 11.49 -6.02 0.02
C LEU A 9 12.36 -4.86 -0.44
N GLN A 10 13.28 -4.44 0.41
CA GLN A 10 14.23 -3.37 0.10
C GLN A 10 15.18 -3.78 -1.04
N PRO A 11 15.46 -2.90 -2.02
CA PRO A 11 14.91 -1.55 -2.15
C PRO A 11 13.50 -1.56 -2.77
N ALA A 12 12.53 -0.93 -2.09
CA ALA A 12 11.18 -0.77 -2.63
C ALA A 12 11.11 0.22 -3.81
N PRO A 13 10.20 0.01 -4.77
CA PRO A 13 10.00 0.93 -5.88
C PRO A 13 9.60 2.34 -5.42
N LEU A 14 10.08 3.35 -6.14
CA LEU A 14 9.65 4.74 -5.94
C LEU A 14 8.30 4.94 -6.65
N HIS A 15 7.22 4.98 -5.87
CA HIS A 15 5.85 5.00 -6.39
C HIS A 15 4.92 5.82 -5.48
N PRO A 16 3.93 6.57 -6.03
CA PRO A 16 2.96 7.36 -5.26
C PRO A 16 2.14 6.60 -4.22
N HIS A 17 2.13 5.27 -4.30
CA HIS A 17 1.42 4.37 -3.37
C HIS A 17 2.36 3.44 -2.58
N ILE A 18 3.68 3.68 -2.58
CA ILE A 18 4.67 2.88 -1.85
C ILE A 18 5.48 3.75 -0.90
N TYR A 19 5.29 3.52 0.40
CA TYR A 19 5.98 4.24 1.47
C TYR A 19 7.43 3.80 1.63
N SER A 20 8.25 4.66 2.26
CA SER A 20 9.67 4.37 2.50
C SER A 20 9.94 3.28 3.53
N ASN A 21 8.91 2.86 4.29
CA ASN A 21 8.91 1.66 5.13
C ASN A 21 8.36 0.41 4.41
N ASP A 22 8.30 0.44 3.07
CA ASP A 22 7.90 -0.67 2.19
C ASP A 22 6.40 -1.03 2.21
N HIS A 23 5.58 -0.22 2.89
CA HIS A 23 4.13 -0.39 2.93
C HIS A 23 3.49 0.04 1.61
N ILE A 24 2.39 -0.63 1.25
CA ILE A 24 1.68 -0.43 -0.02
C ILE A 24 0.30 0.15 0.29
N CYS A 25 -0.01 1.34 -0.23
CA CYS A 25 -1.34 1.93 -0.16
C CYS A 25 -2.21 1.35 -1.29
N LEU A 26 -2.77 0.16 -1.09
CA LEU A 26 -3.67 -0.46 -2.06
C LEU A 26 -4.88 -1.01 -1.32
N ASP A 27 -6.05 -0.48 -1.61
CA ASP A 27 -7.29 -0.72 -0.84
C ASP A 27 -7.67 -2.21 -0.72
N ILE A 28 -7.35 -3.03 -1.73
CA ILE A 28 -7.58 -4.48 -1.68
C ILE A 28 -6.72 -5.23 -0.63
N LEU A 29 -5.75 -4.56 -0.01
CA LEU A 29 -4.97 -5.05 1.13
C LEU A 29 -5.57 -4.61 2.48
N TYR A 30 -6.65 -3.82 2.44
CA TYR A 30 -7.33 -3.22 3.59
C TYR A 30 -8.85 -3.45 3.49
N ASP A 31 -9.63 -2.40 3.23
CA ASP A 31 -11.09 -2.38 3.39
C ASP A 31 -11.80 -3.08 2.23
N SER A 32 -11.25 -3.00 1.01
CA SER A 32 -11.79 -3.69 -0.17
C SER A 32 -11.38 -5.17 -0.29
N TRP A 33 -10.67 -5.72 0.70
CA TRP A 33 -10.30 -7.13 0.67
C TRP A 33 -11.52 -8.05 0.87
N SER A 34 -11.58 -9.14 0.10
CA SER A 34 -12.61 -10.18 0.25
C SER A 34 -11.97 -11.58 0.28
N PRO A 35 -12.55 -12.55 1.04
CA PRO A 35 -12.13 -13.95 1.01
C PRO A 35 -12.16 -14.61 -0.38
N ALA A 36 -12.89 -14.03 -1.34
CA ALA A 36 -12.94 -14.50 -2.72
C ALA A 36 -11.66 -14.13 -3.52
N MET A 37 -10.85 -13.20 -3.03
CA MET A 37 -9.62 -12.78 -3.68
C MET A 37 -8.51 -13.81 -3.49
N THR A 38 -7.68 -13.97 -4.51
CA THR A 38 -6.54 -14.87 -4.50
C THR A 38 -5.23 -14.09 -4.43
N VAL A 39 -4.15 -14.76 -4.04
CA VAL A 39 -2.79 -14.18 -4.15
C VAL A 39 -2.51 -13.72 -5.58
N GLY A 40 -2.97 -14.49 -6.59
CA GLY A 40 -2.83 -14.14 -8.00
C GLY A 40 -3.51 -12.82 -8.36
N SER A 41 -4.76 -12.62 -7.93
CA SER A 41 -5.47 -11.36 -8.17
C SER A 41 -4.81 -10.17 -7.47
N ILE A 42 -4.28 -10.38 -6.25
CA ILE A 42 -3.52 -9.34 -5.52
C ILE A 42 -2.26 -8.95 -6.30
N CYS A 43 -1.48 -9.93 -6.78
CA CYS A 43 -0.29 -9.67 -7.59
C CYS A 43 -0.62 -8.89 -8.87
N ILE A 44 -1.72 -9.23 -9.55
CA ILE A 44 -2.17 -8.51 -10.75
C ILE A 44 -2.51 -7.05 -10.41
N SER A 45 -3.21 -6.79 -9.31
CA SER A 45 -3.51 -5.42 -8.88
C SER A 45 -2.25 -4.63 -8.56
N ILE A 46 -1.25 -5.22 -7.91
CA ILE A 46 0.04 -4.57 -7.63
C ILE A 46 0.79 -4.26 -8.95
N LEU A 47 0.81 -5.20 -9.90
CA LEU A 47 1.42 -4.98 -11.22
C LEU A 47 0.71 -3.87 -11.99
N SER A 48 -0.63 -3.85 -11.95
CA SER A 48 -1.43 -2.80 -12.57
C SER A 48 -1.13 -1.44 -11.96
N MET A 49 -1.10 -1.35 -10.63
CA MET A 49 -0.73 -0.14 -9.89
C MET A 49 0.65 0.37 -10.30
N LEU A 50 1.66 -0.50 -10.32
CA LEU A 50 3.03 -0.14 -10.72
C LEU A 50 3.12 0.32 -12.19
N SER A 51 2.31 -0.28 -13.07
CA SER A 51 2.32 0.02 -14.50
C SER A 51 1.58 1.30 -14.86
N SER A 52 0.66 1.78 -14.02
CA SER A 52 -0.15 2.97 -14.30
C SER A 52 0.52 4.28 -13.91
N SER A 53 1.57 4.24 -13.08
CA SER A 53 2.25 5.47 -12.64
C SER A 53 3.09 6.09 -13.75
N THR A 54 2.93 7.40 -13.94
CA THR A 54 3.73 8.22 -14.85
C THR A 54 4.93 8.87 -14.17
N THR A 55 4.95 8.88 -12.84
CA THR A 55 5.99 9.52 -12.01
C THR A 55 6.69 8.49 -11.12
N LYS A 56 7.93 8.81 -10.73
CA LYS A 56 8.70 8.08 -9.72
C LYS A 56 8.88 8.98 -8.52
N GLU A 57 7.91 8.97 -7.61
CA GLU A 57 7.91 9.75 -6.38
C GLU A 57 7.37 8.93 -5.20
N ARG A 58 7.49 9.44 -3.98
CA ARG A 58 6.87 8.84 -2.78
C ARG A 58 5.46 9.44 -2.59
N PRO A 59 4.57 8.78 -1.82
CA PRO A 59 3.34 9.40 -1.36
C PRO A 59 3.62 10.74 -0.67
N GLU A 60 2.76 11.75 -0.87
CA GLU A 60 2.94 13.08 -0.27
C GLU A 60 2.99 13.05 1.26
N ASP A 61 2.23 12.12 1.87
CA ASP A 61 2.15 11.93 3.30
C ASP A 61 3.23 10.98 3.85
N ASN A 62 4.21 10.58 3.05
CA ASN A 62 5.19 9.54 3.38
C ASN A 62 5.82 9.71 4.78
N ASP A 63 6.37 10.88 5.05
CA ASP A 63 7.08 11.13 6.30
C ASP A 63 6.12 11.12 7.50
N ARG A 64 4.88 11.59 7.31
CA ARG A 64 3.85 11.57 8.34
C ARG A 64 3.40 10.14 8.63
N TYR A 65 3.15 9.36 7.58
CA TYR A 65 2.76 7.96 7.67
C TYR A 65 3.83 7.15 8.41
N VAL A 66 5.08 7.21 7.95
CA VAL A 66 6.19 6.44 8.52
C VAL A 66 6.47 6.84 9.98
N LYS A 67 6.36 8.14 10.34
CA LYS A 67 6.48 8.58 11.74
C LYS A 67 5.37 8.02 12.63
N ASN A 68 4.16 7.87 12.09
CA ASN A 68 3.01 7.32 12.82
C ASN A 68 3.05 5.79 12.92
N CYS A 69 3.70 5.11 11.97
CA CYS A 69 4.01 3.69 12.06
C CYS A 69 5.06 3.47 13.17
N ARG A 70 4.60 3.23 14.40
CA ARG A 70 5.49 2.90 15.54
C ARG A 70 6.42 1.73 15.17
N ASN A 71 7.73 2.02 15.06
CA ASN A 71 8.87 1.10 14.94
C ASN A 71 8.51 -0.38 14.69
N GLY A 72 8.20 -0.73 13.43
CA GLY A 72 8.11 -2.13 13.00
C GLY A 72 6.77 -2.84 13.26
N ARG A 73 5.69 -2.12 13.55
CA ARG A 73 4.33 -2.69 13.61
C ARG A 73 3.71 -2.86 12.22
N SER A 74 2.86 -3.89 12.10
CA SER A 74 2.16 -4.25 10.86
C SER A 74 1.46 -3.03 10.21
N PRO A 75 1.46 -2.88 8.87
CA PRO A 75 0.68 -1.86 8.16
C PRO A 75 -0.80 -1.82 8.57
N LYS A 76 -1.34 -2.95 9.04
CA LYS A 76 -2.74 -3.11 9.50
C LYS A 76 -3.05 -2.39 10.81
N GLU A 77 -2.04 -2.04 11.61
CA GLU A 77 -2.24 -1.30 12.86
C GLU A 77 -2.21 0.22 12.65
N THR A 78 -2.05 0.68 11.40
CA THR A 78 -1.99 2.10 11.05
C THR A 78 -3.37 2.57 10.58
N ARG A 79 -3.85 3.68 11.14
CA ARG A 79 -5.11 4.32 10.71
C ARG A 79 -4.87 5.07 9.40
N TRP A 80 -5.37 4.52 8.30
CA TRP A 80 -5.25 5.07 6.96
C TRP A 80 -6.11 6.32 6.76
N TRP A 81 -5.59 7.25 5.96
CA TRP A 81 -6.34 8.36 5.39
C TRP A 81 -6.22 8.22 3.89
N PHE A 82 -7.27 7.72 3.25
CA PHE A 82 -7.32 7.57 1.80
C PHE A 82 -7.55 8.96 1.17
N HIS A 83 -6.90 9.22 0.04
CA HIS A 83 -6.90 10.53 -0.62
C HIS A 83 -7.73 10.56 -1.92
N ASP A 84 -8.39 9.46 -2.29
CA ASP A 84 -9.19 9.33 -3.52
C ASP A 84 -10.71 9.45 -3.28
N ASP A 85 -11.15 10.50 -2.59
CA ASP A 85 -12.58 10.78 -2.36
C ASP A 85 -13.19 11.78 -3.36
N GLU A 86 -12.54 12.08 -4.49
CA GLU A 86 -13.16 12.86 -5.58
C GLU A 86 -13.32 12.01 -6.85
N VAL A 87 -14.58 11.66 -7.11
CA VAL A 87 -15.12 11.22 -8.41
C VAL A 87 -15.41 12.44 -9.28
#